data_AF-A0A0C2XAX7-F1
#
_entry.id   AF-A0A0C2XAX7-F1
#
_cell.length_a   1.000
_cell.length_b   1.000
_cell.length_c   1.000
_cell.angle_alpha   90.00
_cell.angle_beta   90.00
_cell.angle_gamma   90.00
#
_symmetry.space_group_name_H-M   'P 1'
#
loop_
_entity.id
_entity.type
_entity.pdbx_description
1 polymer ?
#
loop_
_entity_poly.entity_id
_entity_poly.type
_entity_poly.pdbx_seq_one_letter_code
_entity_poly.pdbx_strand_id
1 'polypeptide(L)' 'VIDLDSIVRGAHLLPMYNSNPLPEDFHFSRSLDVFCAFFVNSYVDHHAHEFIT' A
#
# COMPACT_ATOMS: atom_id res chain seq x y z
N VAL A 1 3.68 10.37 -8.65
CA VAL A 1 2.67 9.33 -8.38
C VAL A 1 2.85 8.27 -9.45
N ILE A 2 2.94 6.99 -9.07
CA ILE A 2 3.03 5.85 -9.99
C ILE A 2 1.78 4.99 -9.84
N ASP A 3 1.48 4.18 -10.85
CA ASP A 3 0.38 3.24 -10.80
C ASP A 3 0.72 2.02 -9.91
N LEU A 4 -0.26 1.49 -9.16
CA LEU A 4 -0.06 0.33 -8.29
C LEU A 4 0.22 -0.94 -9.10
N ASP A 5 -0.32 -1.07 -10.31
CA ASP A 5 -0.07 -2.20 -11.20
C ASP A 5 1.36 -2.18 -11.76
N SER A 6 2.07 -1.05 -11.62
CA SER A 6 3.50 -0.96 -11.94
C SER A 6 4.40 -1.47 -10.82
N ILE A 7 3.84 -1.86 -9.67
CA ILE A 7 4.59 -2.44 -8.55
C ILE A 7 4.80 -3.93 -8.81
N VAL A 8 6.04 -4.29 -9.14
CA VAL A 8 6.41 -5.65 -9.57
C VAL A 8 6.72 -6.62 -8.41
N ARG A 9 6.78 -6.14 -7.17
CA ARG A 9 7.05 -6.95 -5.96
C ARG A 9 6.18 -6.53 -4.81
N GLY A 10 6.03 -7.41 -3.81
CA GLY A 10 5.42 -7.03 -2.55
C GLY A 10 6.09 -5.77 -2.00
N ALA A 11 5.26 -4.78 -1.65
CA ALA A 11 5.67 -3.54 -1.02
C ALA A 11 4.73 -3.25 0.15
N HIS A 12 5.28 -2.79 1.27
CA HIS A 12 4.44 -2.31 2.38
C HIS A 12 3.90 -0.91 2.06
N LEU A 13 2.61 -0.86 1.73
CA LEU A 13 1.89 0.36 1.38
C LEU A 13 1.15 0.91 2.61
N LEU A 14 1.37 2.19 2.89
CA LEU A 14 0.64 2.95 3.91
C LEU A 14 -0.40 3.84 3.23
N PRO A 15 -1.70 3.64 3.48
CA PRO A 15 -2.73 4.46 2.85
C PRO A 15 -2.69 5.89 3.36
N MET A 16 -3.03 6.83 2.48
CA MET A 16 -3.33 8.19 2.88
C MET A 16 -4.72 8.21 3.55
N TYR A 17 -4.73 8.30 4.88
CA TYR A 17 -5.96 8.38 5.65
C TYR A 17 -6.65 9.74 5.48
N ASN A 18 -7.97 9.72 5.51
CA ASN A 18 -8.79 10.93 5.64
C ASN A 18 -9.16 11.15 7.11
N SER A 19 -9.96 12.18 7.39
CA SER A 19 -10.42 12.49 8.75
C SER A 19 -11.52 11.54 9.26
N ASN A 20 -12.03 10.63 8.42
CA ASN A 20 -13.10 9.71 8.79
C ASN A 20 -12.53 8.37 9.25
N PRO A 21 -13.07 7.78 10.33
CA PRO A 21 -12.70 6.43 10.73
C PRO A 21 -13.17 5.40 9.69
N LEU A 22 -12.45 4.29 9.61
CA LEU A 22 -12.91 3.13 8.85
C LEU A 22 -14.13 2.49 9.55
N PRO A 23 -15.06 1.88 8.80
CA PRO A 23 -16.09 1.03 9.37
C PRO A 23 -15.49 -0.11 10.22
N GLU A 24 -16.19 -0.51 11.28
CA GLU A 24 -15.74 -1.58 12.18
C GLU A 24 -15.59 -2.93 11.47
N ASP A 25 -16.44 -3.19 10.47
CA ASP A 25 -16.46 -4.38 9.63
C ASP A 25 -15.62 -4.22 8.35
N PHE A 26 -14.71 -3.24 8.30
CA PHE A 26 -13.88 -3.01 7.14
C PHE A 26 -12.92 -4.17 6.89
N HIS A 27 -13.21 -4.97 5.87
CA HIS A 27 -12.32 -6.03 5.42
C HIS A 27 -11.04 -5.47 4.76
N PHE A 28 -9.87 -5.84 5.29
CA PHE A 28 -8.57 -5.33 4.85
C PHE A 28 -8.25 -5.59 3.37
N SER A 29 -8.84 -6.61 2.74
CA SER A 29 -8.61 -6.89 1.31
C SER A 29 -9.10 -5.78 0.38
N ARG A 30 -10.00 -4.91 0.86
CA ARG A 30 -10.54 -3.78 0.08
C ARG A 30 -9.65 -2.55 0.11
N SER A 31 -8.54 -2.58 0.86
CA SER A 31 -7.69 -1.41 1.09
C SER A 31 -7.20 -0.77 -0.21
N LEU A 32 -6.77 -1.58 -1.19
CA LEU A 32 -6.26 -1.07 -2.47
C LEU A 32 -7.34 -0.37 -3.31
N ASP A 33 -8.61 -0.71 -3.11
CA ASP A 33 -9.73 -0.12 -3.85
C ASP A 33 -10.26 1.17 -3.21
N VAL A 34 -10.16 1.31 -1.88
CA VAL A 34 -10.83 2.40 -1.15
C VAL A 34 -9.95 3.62 -0.89
N PHE A 35 -8.62 3.46 -0.86
CA PHE A 35 -7.71 4.57 -0.61
C PHE A 35 -7.19 5.16 -1.92
N CYS A 36 -7.23 6.48 -2.04
CA CYS A 36 -6.85 7.17 -3.28
C CYS A 36 -5.34 7.19 -3.54
N ALA A 37 -4.51 7.01 -2.51
CA ALA A 37 -3.05 7.07 -2.61
C ALA A 37 -2.38 6.32 -1.46
N PHE A 38 -1.15 5.87 -1.73
CA PHE A 38 -0.31 5.16 -0.79
C PHE A 38 1.10 5.73 -0.76
N PHE A 39 1.72 5.68 0.41
CA PHE A 39 3.16 5.85 0.57
C PHE A 39 3.83 4.48 0.67
N VAL A 40 4.99 4.33 0.03
CA VAL A 40 5.82 3.13 0.17
C VAL A 40 6.67 3.27 1.43
N ASN A 41 6.60 2.27 2.32
CA ASN A 41 7.47 2.22 3.49
C ASN A 41 8.74 1.44 3.19
N SER A 42 9.83 2.15 2.88
CA SER A 42 11.13 1.56 2.54
C SER A 42 11.88 0.92 3.72
N TYR A 43 11.43 1.13 4.95
CA TYR A 43 12.14 0.66 6.15
C TYR A 43 11.61 -0.68 6.67
N VAL A 44 10.34 -0.97 6.43
CA VAL A 44 9.69 -2.20 6.92
C VAL A 44 9.84 -3.32 5.91
N ASP A 45 10.08 -2.99 4.65
CA ASP A 45 10.26 -3.96 3.58
C ASP A 45 11.74 -4.34 3.39
N HIS A 46 12.15 -5.35 4.14
CA HIS A 46 13.50 -5.93 4.02
C HIS A 46 13.77 -6.49 2.61
N HIS A 47 12.73 -6.94 1.88
CA HIS A 47 12.85 -7.51 0.54
C HIS A 47 12.81 -6.46 -0.58
N ALA A 48 12.59 -5.18 -0.24
CA ALA A 48 12.60 -4.08 -1.22
C ALA A 48 13.95 -3.93 -1.95
N HIS A 49 15.05 -4.45 -1.40
CA HIS A 49 16.41 -4.32 -1.92
C HIS A 49 16.83 -5.42 -2.91
N GLU A 50 16.03 -6.45 -3.11
CA GLU A 50 16.36 -7.45 -4.13
C GLU A 50 16.23 -6.80 -5.52
N PHE A 51 16.80 -7.33 -6.58
CA PHE A 51 16.49 -6.88 -7.95
C PHE A 51 15.81 -8.04 -8.67
N ILE A 52 14.79 -7.75 -9.48
CA ILE A 52 14.24 -8.79 -10.37
C ILE A 52 15.35 -9.08 -11.38
N THR A 53 15.88 -10.30 -11.33
CA THR A 53 16.90 -10.80 -12.26
C THR A 53 16.24 -11.72 -13.26
#